data_AF-A0AAN8VQS0-F1
#
_entry.id   AF-A0AAN8VQS0-F1
#
_cell.length_a   1.000
_cell.length_b   1.000
_cell.length_c   1.000
_cell.angle_alpha   90.00
_cell.angle_beta   90.00
_cell.angle_gamma   90.00
#
_symmetry.space_group_name_H-M   'P 1'
#
loop_
_entity.id
_entity.type
_entity.pdbx_description
1 polymer ?
#
loop_
_entity_poly.entity_id
_entity_poly.type
_entity_poly.pdbx_seq_one_letter_code
_entity_poly.pdbx_strand_id
1 'polypeptide(L)'
;MGSGLSLIQDTSPMSRAAGDSDLAVSYFEESVEFLLKLPLDDLEITHTLSVSLNKIGDLKYYSGDLQTARTYYYRSLYVRRIAIKHNSGITSQILDVAVSLAKVADVDRNLGNEKEAVDGFQEAIQLLESLTLSSEETGLEQR
;
A
#
# COMPACT_ATOMS: atom_id res chain seq x y z
N MET A 1 28.08 14.54 48.50
CA MET A 1 28.57 14.07 47.18
C MET A 1 27.86 12.76 46.90
N GLY A 2 27.08 12.70 45.82
CA GLY A 2 26.29 11.52 45.49
C GLY A 2 25.05 11.90 44.68
N SER A 3 25.24 12.61 43.57
CA SER A 3 24.21 12.81 42.56
C SER A 3 23.97 11.47 41.86
N GLY A 4 23.07 10.65 42.40
CA GLY A 4 22.55 9.49 41.69
C GLY A 4 21.55 10.00 40.66
N LEU A 5 22.00 10.18 39.42
CA LEU A 5 21.13 10.42 38.27
C LEU A 5 20.06 9.33 38.26
N SER A 6 18.82 9.70 38.54
CA SER A 6 17.66 8.89 38.23
C SER A 6 17.61 8.71 36.72
N LEU A 7 17.97 7.51 36.28
CA LEU A 7 17.74 7.00 34.93
C LEU A 7 16.22 6.91 34.73
N ILE A 8 15.60 8.04 34.39
CA ILE A 8 14.24 8.07 33.87
C ILE A 8 14.37 7.42 32.49
N GLN A 9 14.12 6.11 32.42
CA GLN A 9 13.83 5.46 31.15
C GLN A 9 12.68 6.26 30.53
N ASP A 10 12.96 6.88 29.41
CA ASP A 10 12.07 7.77 28.67
C ASP A 10 10.93 6.94 28.07
N THR A 11 10.02 6.46 28.92
CA THR A 11 8.87 5.61 28.58
C THR A 11 7.68 6.43 28.10
N SER A 12 7.97 7.57 27.46
CA SER A 12 6.99 8.46 26.87
C SER A 12 6.13 7.69 25.85
N PRO A 13 4.80 7.95 25.75
CA PRO A 13 3.91 7.25 24.81
C PRO A 13 4.41 7.27 23.36
N MET A 14 5.14 8.33 22.97
CA MET A 14 5.77 8.46 21.67
C MET A 14 6.89 7.43 21.43
N SER A 15 7.72 7.13 22.44
CA SER A 15 8.77 6.11 22.34
C SER A 15 8.18 4.70 22.28
N ARG A 16 7.09 4.44 23.03
CA ARG A 16 6.36 3.17 22.96
C ARG A 16 5.68 2.97 21.60
N ALA A 17 4.97 3.99 21.11
CA ALA A 17 4.30 3.93 19.81
C ALA A 17 5.30 3.76 18.64
N ALA A 18 6.47 4.41 18.71
CA ALA A 18 7.53 4.20 17.73
C ALA A 18 8.05 2.75 17.76
N GLY A 19 8.33 2.19 18.96
CA GLY A 19 8.76 0.80 19.10
C GLY A 19 7.72 -0.22 18.63
N ASP A 20 6.44 0.03 18.90
CA ASP A 20 5.33 -0.82 18.41
C ASP A 20 5.21 -0.75 16.88
N SER A 21 5.48 0.41 16.27
CA SER A 21 5.46 0.58 14.81
C SER A 21 6.61 -0.14 14.11
N ASP A 22 7.82 -0.12 14.69
CA ASP A 22 8.96 -0.84 14.13
C ASP A 22 8.78 -2.36 14.20
N LEU A 23 8.22 -2.85 15.30
CA LEU A 23 7.87 -4.26 15.45
C LEU A 23 6.76 -4.68 14.46
N ALA A 24 5.77 -3.82 14.23
CA ALA A 24 4.75 -4.08 13.22
C ALA A 24 5.36 -4.15 11.80
N VAL A 25 6.29 -3.25 11.47
CA VAL A 25 7.02 -3.29 10.19
C VAL A 25 7.75 -4.61 10.03
N SER A 26 8.48 -5.09 11.05
CA SER A 26 9.22 -6.35 10.94
C SER A 26 8.32 -7.55 10.68
N TYR A 27 7.16 -7.64 11.35
CA TYR A 27 6.21 -8.72 11.09
C TYR A 27 5.62 -8.69 9.68
N PHE A 28 5.33 -7.51 9.15
CA PHE A 28 4.88 -7.39 7.76
C PHE A 28 5.99 -7.72 6.77
N GLU A 29 7.25 -7.36 7.04
CA GLU A 29 8.40 -7.71 6.19
C GLU A 29 8.62 -9.23 6.16
N GLU A 30 8.56 -9.91 7.30
CA GLU A 30 8.60 -11.38 7.36
C GLU A 30 7.45 -12.02 6.57
N SER A 31 6.24 -11.47 6.68
CA SER A 31 5.08 -11.91 5.89
C SER A 31 5.32 -11.73 4.38
N VAL A 32 5.86 -10.58 3.97
CA VAL A 32 6.21 -10.30 2.56
C VAL A 32 7.25 -11.30 2.05
N GLU A 33 8.30 -11.57 2.83
CA GLU A 33 9.34 -12.54 2.46
C GLU A 33 8.79 -13.96 2.31
N PHE A 34 7.85 -14.36 3.17
CA PHE A 34 7.19 -15.65 3.06
C PHE A 34 6.30 -15.73 1.82
N LEU A 35 5.44 -14.73 1.61
CA LEU A 35 4.50 -14.69 0.49
C LEU A 35 5.20 -14.65 -0.87
N LEU A 36 6.36 -13.99 -0.97
CA LEU A 36 7.17 -13.96 -2.21
C LEU A 36 7.74 -15.34 -2.60
N LYS A 37 7.71 -16.33 -1.71
CA LYS A 37 8.13 -17.71 -2.00
C LYS A 37 6.98 -18.58 -2.54
N LEU A 38 5.76 -18.05 -2.55
CA LEU A 38 4.57 -18.74 -3.02
C LEU A 38 4.24 -18.36 -4.48
N PRO A 39 3.44 -19.18 -5.19
CA PRO A 39 2.97 -18.84 -6.53
C PRO A 39 2.18 -17.53 -6.55
N LEU A 40 2.58 -16.58 -7.41
CA LEU A 40 1.97 -15.25 -7.52
C LEU A 40 0.84 -15.18 -8.56
N ASP A 41 0.38 -16.32 -9.05
CA ASP A 41 -0.83 -16.47 -9.85
C ASP A 41 -2.08 -16.66 -8.98
N ASP A 42 -1.91 -16.97 -7.70
CA ASP A 42 -2.98 -17.06 -6.72
C ASP A 42 -3.46 -15.66 -6.26
N LEU A 43 -4.77 -15.43 -6.34
CA LEU A 43 -5.42 -14.17 -6.00
C LEU A 43 -5.32 -13.81 -4.53
N GLU A 44 -5.42 -14.79 -3.63
CA GLU A 44 -5.36 -14.58 -2.19
C GLU A 44 -3.92 -14.25 -1.76
N ILE A 45 -2.93 -14.93 -2.35
CA ILE A 45 -1.51 -14.66 -2.10
C ILE A 45 -1.14 -13.26 -2.57
N THR A 46 -1.47 -12.89 -3.82
CA THR A 46 -1.17 -11.56 -4.37
C THR A 46 -1.92 -10.45 -3.62
N HIS A 47 -3.17 -10.68 -3.25
CA HIS A 47 -3.93 -9.77 -2.40
C HIS A 47 -3.23 -9.55 -1.06
N THR A 48 -2.93 -10.62 -0.33
CA THR A 48 -2.30 -10.55 1.00
C THR A 48 -0.94 -9.89 0.94
N LEU A 49 -0.10 -10.22 -0.06
CA LEU A 49 1.21 -9.62 -0.27
C LEU A 49 1.12 -8.11 -0.45
N SER A 50 0.22 -7.65 -1.30
CA SER A 50 0.02 -6.22 -1.53
C SER A 50 -0.48 -5.48 -0.27
N VAL A 51 -1.31 -6.12 0.54
CA VAL A 51 -1.83 -5.53 1.79
C VAL A 51 -0.69 -5.38 2.78
N SER A 52 0.15 -6.40 2.96
CA SER A 52 1.33 -6.30 3.84
C SER A 52 2.28 -5.19 3.38
N LEU A 53 2.54 -5.07 2.07
CA LEU A 53 3.33 -3.98 1.50
C LEU A 53 2.70 -2.60 1.78
N ASN A 54 1.38 -2.46 1.59
CA ASN A 54 0.67 -1.21 1.90
C ASN A 54 0.73 -0.87 3.39
N LYS A 55 0.66 -1.86 4.29
CA LYS A 55 0.75 -1.62 5.74
C LYS A 55 2.13 -1.11 6.15
N ILE A 56 3.20 -1.66 5.58
CA ILE A 56 4.55 -1.12 5.79
C ILE A 56 4.64 0.32 5.24
N GLY A 57 4.11 0.54 4.04
CA GLY A 57 4.03 1.88 3.44
C GLY A 57 3.32 2.89 4.33
N ASP A 58 2.14 2.53 4.88
CA ASP A 58 1.36 3.36 5.80
C ASP A 58 2.16 3.70 7.07
N LEU A 59 2.80 2.70 7.70
CA LEU A 59 3.59 2.92 8.90
C LEU A 59 4.76 3.88 8.65
N LYS A 60 5.46 3.72 7.52
CA LYS A 60 6.56 4.61 7.12
C LYS A 60 6.09 6.00 6.73
N TYR A 61 4.91 6.10 6.10
CA TYR A 61 4.30 7.37 5.74
C TYR A 61 3.98 8.19 7.00
N TYR A 62 3.32 7.57 7.99
CA TYR A 62 2.98 8.24 9.25
C TYR A 62 4.18 8.55 10.14
N SER A 63 5.30 7.81 9.99
CA SER A 63 6.56 8.15 10.66
C SER A 63 7.37 9.24 9.92
N GLY A 64 6.89 9.73 8.78
CA GLY A 64 7.58 10.73 7.96
C GLY A 64 8.67 10.19 7.04
N ASP A 65 8.88 8.87 6.99
CA ASP A 65 9.79 8.22 6.04
C ASP A 65 9.09 8.00 4.69
N LEU A 66 8.80 9.12 4.03
CA LEU A 66 8.03 9.15 2.78
C LEU A 66 8.74 8.40 1.65
N GLN A 67 10.07 8.37 1.63
CA GLN A 67 10.82 7.71 0.57
C GLN A 67 10.72 6.17 0.68
N THR A 68 10.78 5.63 1.90
CA THR A 68 10.53 4.21 2.14
C THR A 68 9.06 3.87 1.91
N ALA A 69 8.14 4.72 2.36
CA ALA A 69 6.70 4.55 2.11
C ALA A 69 6.41 4.43 0.59
N ARG A 70 6.99 5.33 -0.20
CA ARG A 70 6.92 5.30 -1.67
C ARG A 70 7.40 3.97 -2.23
N THR A 71 8.55 3.48 -1.80
CA THR A 71 9.08 2.18 -2.25
C THR A 71 8.07 1.06 -2.01
N TYR A 72 7.46 1.01 -0.81
CA TYR A 72 6.49 -0.02 -0.46
C TYR A 72 5.17 0.10 -1.22
N TYR A 73 4.63 1.31 -1.40
CA TYR A 73 3.42 1.52 -2.20
C TYR A 73 3.63 1.16 -3.68
N TYR A 74 4.77 1.49 -4.28
CA TYR A 74 5.08 1.07 -5.64
C TYR A 74 5.18 -0.45 -5.78
N ARG A 75 5.80 -1.13 -4.81
CA ARG A 75 5.84 -2.61 -4.79
C ARG A 75 4.42 -3.20 -4.70
N SER A 76 3.56 -2.64 -3.85
CA SER A 76 2.16 -3.07 -3.75
C SER A 76 1.40 -2.88 -5.06
N LEU A 77 1.54 -1.70 -5.69
CA LEU A 77 0.95 -1.40 -7.00
C LEU A 77 1.42 -2.38 -8.06
N TYR A 78 2.72 -2.71 -8.08
CA TYR A 78 3.28 -3.68 -9.01
C TYR A 78 2.64 -5.07 -8.87
N VAL A 79 2.48 -5.56 -7.63
CA VAL A 79 1.80 -6.85 -7.35
C VAL A 79 0.36 -6.82 -7.86
N ARG A 80 -0.39 -5.75 -7.59
CA ARG A 80 -1.78 -5.62 -8.06
C ARG A 80 -1.90 -5.56 -9.58
N ARG A 81 -0.98 -4.87 -10.26
CA ARG A 81 -0.91 -4.84 -11.72
C ARG A 81 -0.54 -6.18 -12.36
N ILE A 82 0.17 -7.05 -11.64
CA ILE A 82 0.37 -8.43 -12.10
C ILE A 82 -0.92 -9.23 -11.92
N ALA A 83 -1.54 -9.15 -10.73
CA ALA A 83 -2.75 -9.91 -10.42
C ALA A 83 -3.89 -9.68 -11.43
N ILE A 84 -4.11 -8.43 -11.84
CA ILE A 84 -5.15 -8.08 -12.83
C ILE A 84 -4.87 -8.62 -14.24
N LYS A 85 -3.60 -8.84 -14.62
CA LYS A 85 -3.24 -9.43 -15.92
C LYS A 85 -3.58 -10.92 -15.99
N HIS A 86 -3.50 -11.61 -14.86
CA HIS A 86 -3.82 -13.03 -14.76
C HIS A 86 -5.32 -13.27 -14.57
N ASN A 87 -6.04 -12.30 -14.01
CA ASN A 87 -7.45 -12.43 -13.64
C ASN A 87 -8.26 -11.20 -14.10
N SER A 88 -8.24 -10.92 -15.40
CA SER A 88 -8.94 -9.77 -15.99
C SER A 88 -10.46 -9.90 -15.84
N GLY A 89 -11.13 -8.83 -15.41
CA GLY A 89 -12.60 -8.76 -15.30
C GLY A 89 -13.17 -8.84 -13.88
N ILE A 90 -12.31 -9.00 -12.85
CA ILE A 90 -12.74 -8.97 -11.46
C ILE A 90 -12.73 -7.52 -10.96
N THR A 91 -13.91 -6.96 -10.67
CA THR A 91 -14.08 -5.59 -10.17
C THR A 91 -13.20 -5.28 -8.96
N SER A 92 -13.07 -6.21 -8.00
CA SER A 92 -12.24 -6.01 -6.81
C SER A 92 -10.76 -5.80 -7.13
N GLN A 93 -10.22 -6.46 -8.16
CA GLN A 93 -8.83 -6.26 -8.59
C GLN A 93 -8.60 -4.86 -9.17
N ILE A 94 -9.58 -4.31 -9.91
CA ILE A 94 -9.50 -2.94 -10.43
C ILE A 94 -9.54 -1.93 -9.28
N LEU A 95 -10.43 -2.13 -8.30
CA LEU A 95 -10.49 -1.29 -7.10
C LEU A 95 -9.16 -1.33 -6.33
N ASP A 96 -8.56 -2.51 -6.18
CA ASP A 96 -7.29 -2.68 -5.49
C ASP A 96 -6.13 -1.96 -6.21
N VAL A 97 -6.09 -1.99 -7.54
CA VAL A 97 -5.10 -1.22 -8.32
C VAL A 97 -5.32 0.29 -8.14
N ALA A 98 -6.57 0.76 -8.22
CA ALA A 98 -6.91 2.17 -8.07
C ALA A 98 -6.53 2.70 -6.68
N VAL A 99 -6.77 1.92 -5.62
CA VAL A 99 -6.37 2.27 -4.25
C VAL A 99 -4.84 2.35 -4.12
N SER A 100 -4.11 1.38 -4.70
CA SER A 100 -2.64 1.41 -4.68
C SER A 100 -2.06 2.59 -5.48
N LEU A 101 -2.67 2.96 -6.61
CA LEU A 101 -2.32 4.18 -7.35
C LEU A 101 -2.52 5.43 -6.52
N ALA A 102 -3.66 5.55 -5.83
CA ALA A 102 -3.95 6.70 -4.98
C ALA A 102 -2.93 6.84 -3.82
N LYS A 103 -2.49 5.73 -3.23
CA LYS A 103 -1.43 5.74 -2.20
C LYS A 103 -0.08 6.19 -2.75
N VAL A 104 0.31 5.72 -3.93
CA VAL A 104 1.53 6.17 -4.63
C VAL A 104 1.46 7.65 -4.95
N ALA A 105 0.33 8.10 -5.51
CA ALA A 105 0.13 9.50 -5.86
C ALA A 105 0.15 10.42 -4.63
N ASP A 106 -0.46 10.00 -3.52
CA ASP A 106 -0.45 10.77 -2.28
C ASP A 106 0.98 10.90 -1.71
N VAL A 107 1.77 9.83 -1.66
CA VAL A 107 3.16 9.95 -1.18
C VAL A 107 4.02 10.77 -2.14
N ASP A 108 3.80 10.69 -3.46
CA ASP A 108 4.49 11.53 -4.44
C ASP A 108 4.17 13.01 -4.25
N ARG A 109 2.90 13.34 -4.00
CA ARG A 109 2.47 14.70 -3.66
C ARG A 109 3.20 15.21 -2.41
N ASN A 110 3.30 14.40 -1.36
CA ASN A 110 3.98 14.79 -0.12
C ASN A 110 5.51 14.92 -0.29
N LEU A 111 6.10 14.24 -1.27
CA LEU A 111 7.50 14.40 -1.66
C LEU A 111 7.74 15.59 -2.60
N GLY A 112 6.69 16.26 -3.08
CA GLY A 112 6.77 17.37 -4.04
C GLY A 112 6.82 16.94 -5.51
N ASN A 113 6.61 15.65 -5.79
CA ASN A 113 6.53 15.08 -7.14
C ASN A 113 5.13 15.29 -7.72
N GLU A 114 4.74 16.56 -7.92
CA GLU A 114 3.37 16.94 -8.25
C GLU A 114 2.88 16.32 -9.57
N LYS A 115 3.77 16.21 -10.57
CA LYS A 115 3.41 15.62 -11.87
C LYS A 115 3.07 14.13 -11.71
N GLU A 116 3.92 13.39 -11.03
CA GLU A 116 3.74 11.95 -10.77
C GLU A 116 2.46 11.70 -9.95
N ALA A 117 2.16 12.57 -8.98
CA ALA A 117 0.92 12.51 -8.21
C ALA A 117 -0.32 12.70 -9.10
N VAL A 118 -0.33 13.76 -9.93
CA VAL A 118 -1.45 14.02 -10.85
C VAL A 118 -1.64 12.86 -11.83
N ASP A 119 -0.55 12.39 -12.46
CA ASP A 119 -0.60 11.28 -13.42
C ASP A 119 -1.14 10.00 -12.73
N GLY A 120 -0.72 9.72 -11.49
CA GLY A 120 -1.19 8.57 -10.73
C GLY A 120 -2.68 8.64 -10.33
N PHE A 121 -3.16 9.81 -9.89
CA PHE A 121 -4.58 9.99 -9.59
C PHE A 121 -5.45 9.90 -10.85
N GLN A 122 -5.00 10.46 -11.98
CA GLN A 122 -5.69 10.35 -13.25
C GLN A 122 -5.83 8.89 -13.70
N GLU A 123 -4.76 8.11 -13.58
CA GLU A 123 -4.80 6.67 -13.90
C GLU A 123 -5.81 5.92 -13.00
N ALA A 124 -5.84 6.23 -11.70
CA ALA A 124 -6.80 5.61 -10.77
C ALA A 124 -8.25 5.92 -11.17
N ILE A 125 -8.54 7.18 -11.53
CA ILE A 125 -9.88 7.61 -11.98
C ILE A 125 -10.28 6.87 -13.27
N GLN A 126 -9.39 6.83 -14.27
CA GLN A 126 -9.67 6.15 -15.55
C GLN A 126 -9.98 4.66 -15.34
N LEU A 127 -9.27 3.99 -14.43
CA LEU A 127 -9.56 2.60 -14.07
C LEU A 127 -10.95 2.46 -13.44
N LEU A 128 -11.33 3.35 -12.53
CA LEU A 128 -12.65 3.32 -11.90
C LEU A 128 -13.78 3.64 -12.90
N GLU A 129 -13.57 4.57 -13.82
CA GLU A 129 -14.53 4.90 -14.89
C GLU A 129 -14.76 3.69 -15.82
N SER A 130 -13.71 2.91 -16.11
CA SER A 130 -13.86 1.69 -16.93
C SER A 130 -14.82 0.65 -16.32
N LEU A 131 -14.96 0.62 -14.99
CA LEU A 131 -15.93 -0.24 -14.31
C LEU A 131 -17.37 0.19 -14.56
N THR A 132 -17.63 1.50 -14.56
CA THR A 132 -18.98 2.03 -14.82
C THR A 132 -19.44 1.76 -16.24
N LEU A 133 -18.55 1.97 -17.22
CA LEU A 133 -18.83 1.70 -18.64
C LEU A 133 -19.10 0.21 -18.89
N SER A 134 -18.28 -0.68 -18.32
CA SER A 134 -18.48 -2.13 -18.45
C SER A 134 -19.79 -2.62 -17.79
N SER A 135 -20.19 -1.99 -16.68
CA SER A 135 -21.48 -2.30 -16.04
C SER A 135 -22.69 -1.85 -16.87
N GLU A 136 -22.57 -0.75 -17.64
CA GLU A 136 -23.64 -0.26 -18.51
C GLU A 136 -23.79 -1.13 -19.77
N GLU A 137 -22.68 -1.59 -20.36
CA GLU A 137 -22.68 -2.49 -21.51
C GLU A 137 -23.34 -3.84 -21.18
N THR A 138 -23.03 -4.42 -20.01
CA THR A 138 -23.61 -5.70 -19.55
C THR A 138 -25.10 -5.59 -19.19
N GLY A 139 -25.60 -4.40 -18.85
CA GLY A 139 -27.03 -4.15 -18.58
C GLY A 139 -27.89 -3.98 -19.82
N LEU A 140 -27.29 -3.66 -20.98
CA LEU A 140 -28.01 -3.46 -22.24
C LEU A 140 -28.16 -4.73 -23.09
N GLU A 141 -27.37 -5.78 -22.83
CA GLU A 141 -27.46 -7.07 -23.55
C GLU A 141 -28.53 -8.05 -23.01
N GLN A 142 -29.26 -7.70 -21.93
CA GLN A 142 -30.27 -8.58 -21.30
C GLN A 142 -31.74 -8.20 -21.58
N ARG A 143 -32.08 -7.60 -22.71
CA ARG A 143 -33.47 -7.32 -23.10
C ARG A 143 -33.82 -7.85 -24.48
#